data_AF-B0Y8X7-F1
#
_entry.id   AF-B0Y8X7-F1
#
_cell.length_a   1.000
_cell.length_b   1.000
_cell.length_c   1.000
_cell.angle_alpha   90.00
_cell.angle_beta   90.00
_cell.angle_gamma   90.00
#
_symmetry.space_group_name_H-M   'P 1'
#
loop_
_entity.id
_entity.type
_entity.pdbx_description
1 polymer ?
#
loop_
_entity_poly.entity_id
_entity_poly.type
_entity_poly.pdbx_seq_one_letter_code
_entity_poly.pdbx_strand_id
1 'polypeptide(L)'
;MSPHRHSTSWREKRQVQGRFLDPKKQAKADRERFRRGKWACLKRLNDLYLDGLDVGRERRIYVVVSSKTKSRDGSTHYTTYNTHPDEDWVPPFDEVAEHWPQTDQWKPTDFEKKQGKRQNIRNSQEPTVAQHQLTIPAPPSLQLPLTPILAHFSSQLSVLPK
;
A
#
# COMPACT_ATOMS: atom_id res chain seq x y z
N MET A 1 4.49 -47.50 26.24
CA MET A 1 4.95 -46.67 25.11
C MET A 1 3.71 -46.16 24.38
N SER A 2 3.29 -44.93 24.65
CA SER A 2 2.07 -44.36 24.05
C SER A 2 2.41 -43.72 22.71
N PRO A 3 1.66 -43.99 21.62
CA PRO A 3 1.98 -43.44 20.32
C PRO A 3 1.70 -41.93 20.32
N HIS A 4 2.74 -41.15 19.99
CA HIS A 4 2.62 -39.71 19.74
C HIS A 4 1.64 -39.48 18.58
N ARG A 5 0.46 -38.91 18.88
CA ARG A 5 -0.45 -38.45 17.85
C ARG A 5 0.22 -37.27 17.14
N HIS A 6 0.68 -37.47 15.92
CA HIS A 6 1.15 -36.39 15.06
C HIS A 6 0.01 -35.37 14.90
N SER A 7 0.18 -34.22 15.56
CA SER A 7 -0.71 -33.08 15.42
C SER A 7 -0.61 -32.58 13.99
N THR A 8 -1.62 -32.88 13.16
CA THR A 8 -1.73 -32.31 11.82
C THR A 8 -1.63 -30.79 11.89
N SER A 9 -0.79 -30.23 11.04
CA SER A 9 -0.51 -28.80 11.05
C SER A 9 -1.80 -28.02 10.75
N TRP A 10 -1.95 -26.82 11.32
CA TRP A 10 -3.13 -25.96 11.08
C TRP A 10 -3.34 -25.66 9.58
N ARG A 11 -2.27 -25.73 8.78
CA ARG A 11 -2.27 -25.56 7.33
C ARG A 11 -2.91 -26.75 6.61
N GLU A 12 -2.56 -27.98 6.98
CA GLU A 12 -3.19 -29.20 6.44
C GLU A 12 -4.66 -29.28 6.79
N LYS A 13 -5.03 -28.98 8.04
CA LYS A 13 -6.45 -28.98 8.46
C LYS A 13 -7.31 -28.05 7.58
N ARG A 14 -6.76 -26.89 7.20
CA ARG A 14 -7.43 -25.94 6.29
C ARG A 14 -7.44 -26.36 4.83
N GLN A 15 -6.43 -27.09 4.36
CA GLN A 15 -6.43 -27.61 2.98
C GLN A 15 -7.45 -28.76 2.82
N VAL A 16 -7.56 -29.63 3.82
CA VAL A 16 -8.50 -30.77 3.81
C VAL A 16 -9.96 -30.29 3.98
N GLN A 17 -10.20 -29.19 4.69
CA GLN A 17 -11.55 -28.62 4.88
C GLN A 17 -12.13 -27.86 3.67
N GLY A 18 -11.43 -27.85 2.54
CA GLY A 18 -11.96 -27.34 1.27
C GLY A 18 -12.28 -25.85 1.24
N ARG A 19 -12.38 -25.31 0.03
CA ARG A 19 -13.10 -24.05 -0.20
C ARG A 19 -14.53 -24.22 0.30
N PHE A 20 -15.05 -23.18 0.94
CA PHE A 20 -16.37 -23.12 1.59
C PHE A 20 -17.39 -24.14 1.07
N LEU A 21 -17.58 -25.24 1.79
CA LEU A 21 -18.60 -26.26 1.45
C LEU A 21 -20.03 -25.74 1.65
N ASP A 22 -20.21 -24.73 2.49
CA ASP A 22 -21.48 -24.08 2.77
C ASP A 22 -21.65 -22.84 1.86
N PRO A 23 -22.66 -22.82 0.97
CA PRO A 23 -22.96 -21.69 0.09
C PRO A 23 -23.15 -20.36 0.85
N LYS A 24 -23.67 -20.39 2.09
CA LYS A 24 -23.85 -19.18 2.90
C LYS A 24 -22.51 -18.61 3.36
N LYS A 25 -21.56 -19.46 3.75
CA LYS A 25 -20.20 -19.03 4.15
C LYS A 25 -19.44 -18.49 2.95
N GLN A 26 -19.58 -19.12 1.78
CA GLN A 26 -19.00 -18.62 0.54
C GLN A 26 -19.54 -17.24 0.18
N ALA A 27 -20.86 -17.07 0.17
CA ALA A 27 -21.49 -15.79 -0.15
C ALA A 27 -21.05 -14.67 0.81
N LYS A 28 -20.89 -14.97 2.11
CA LYS A 28 -20.36 -14.01 3.09
C LYS A 28 -18.90 -13.63 2.77
N ALA A 29 -18.06 -14.62 2.48
CA ALA A 29 -16.66 -14.38 2.15
C ALA A 29 -16.50 -13.55 0.86
N ASP A 30 -17.32 -13.83 -0.16
CA ASP A 30 -17.30 -13.09 -1.43
C ASP A 30 -17.76 -11.64 -1.25
N ARG A 31 -18.83 -11.41 -0.47
CA ARG A 31 -19.27 -10.05 -0.11
C ARG A 31 -18.18 -9.27 0.62
N GLU A 32 -17.52 -9.90 1.59
CA GLU A 32 -16.44 -9.27 2.35
C GLU A 32 -15.21 -8.98 1.47
N ARG A 33 -14.85 -9.91 0.57
CA ARG A 33 -13.80 -9.71 -0.42
C ARG A 33 -14.10 -8.51 -1.32
N PHE A 34 -15.32 -8.41 -1.82
CA PHE A 34 -15.77 -7.27 -2.61
C PHE A 34 -15.68 -5.96 -1.81
N ARG A 35 -16.18 -5.95 -0.58
CA ARG A 35 -16.13 -4.77 0.31
C ARG A 35 -14.70 -4.27 0.52
N ARG A 36 -13.76 -5.17 0.82
CA ARG A 36 -12.34 -4.85 0.98
C ARG A 36 -11.69 -4.36 -0.32
N GLY A 37 -12.00 -5.02 -1.44
CA GLY A 37 -11.50 -4.63 -2.75
C GLY A 37 -11.95 -3.23 -3.15
N LYS A 38 -13.25 -2.92 -2.94
CA LYS A 38 -13.81 -1.59 -3.16
C LYS A 38 -13.08 -0.53 -2.33
N TRP A 39 -12.94 -0.77 -1.02
CA TRP A 39 -12.25 0.16 -0.13
C TRP A 39 -10.79 0.39 -0.54
N ALA A 40 -10.05 -0.67 -0.88
CA ALA A 40 -8.66 -0.55 -1.33
C ALA A 40 -8.52 0.23 -2.64
N CYS A 41 -9.48 0.07 -3.57
CA CYS A 41 -9.51 0.83 -4.82
C CYS A 41 -9.70 2.32 -4.53
N LEU A 42 -10.72 2.68 -3.76
CA LEU A 42 -11.01 4.08 -3.42
C LEU A 42 -9.87 4.73 -2.63
N LYS A 43 -9.23 3.99 -1.71
CA LYS A 43 -8.05 4.49 -1.00
C LYS A 43 -6.92 4.84 -1.98
N ARG A 44 -6.63 3.99 -2.96
CA ARG A 44 -5.56 4.26 -3.94
C ARG A 44 -5.85 5.50 -4.79
N LEU A 45 -7.12 5.72 -5.13
CA LEU A 45 -7.54 6.95 -5.82
C LEU A 45 -7.33 8.17 -4.94
N ASN A 46 -7.64 8.07 -3.65
CA ASN A 46 -7.35 9.13 -2.69
C ASN A 46 -5.85 9.39 -2.54
N ASP A 47 -5.04 8.34 -2.46
CA ASP A 47 -3.58 8.46 -2.39
C ASP A 47 -3.03 9.17 -3.66
N LEU A 48 -3.61 8.89 -4.84
CA LEU A 48 -3.25 9.58 -6.09
C LEU A 48 -3.64 11.07 -6.08
N TYR A 49 -4.77 11.41 -5.46
CA TYR A 49 -5.16 12.80 -5.24
C TYR A 49 -4.16 13.53 -4.34
N LEU A 50 -3.82 12.94 -3.19
CA LEU A 50 -2.88 13.52 -2.23
C LEU A 50 -1.49 13.72 -2.82
N ASP A 51 -0.99 12.75 -3.59
CA ASP A 51 0.27 12.88 -4.35
C ASP A 51 0.22 14.05 -5.35
N GLY A 52 -0.96 14.40 -5.85
CA GLY A 52 -1.14 15.60 -6.69
C GLY A 52 -0.86 16.87 -5.91
N LEU A 53 -1.47 16.99 -4.73
CA LEU A 53 -1.27 18.12 -3.85
C LEU A 53 0.21 18.25 -3.46
N ASP A 54 0.88 17.14 -3.13
CA ASP A 54 2.30 17.12 -2.75
C ASP A 54 3.23 17.60 -3.87
N VAL A 55 2.89 17.30 -5.13
CA VAL A 55 3.64 17.72 -6.32
C VAL A 55 3.20 19.10 -6.84
N GLY A 56 2.27 19.77 -6.17
CA GLY A 56 1.73 21.07 -6.56
C GLY A 56 0.82 21.03 -7.79
N ARG A 57 0.24 19.86 -8.09
CA ARG A 57 -0.73 19.68 -9.18
C ARG A 57 -2.12 19.46 -8.62
N GLU A 58 -3.05 20.31 -8.99
CA GLU A 58 -4.46 20.08 -8.71
C GLU A 58 -4.95 18.88 -9.52
N ARG A 59 -5.40 17.83 -8.83
CA ARG A 59 -6.03 16.66 -9.43
C ARG A 59 -7.43 16.56 -8.86
N ARG A 60 -8.42 16.47 -9.73
CA ARG A 60 -9.80 16.25 -9.29
C ARG A 60 -10.22 14.87 -9.76
N ILE A 61 -10.62 14.02 -8.82
CA ILE A 61 -10.99 12.62 -9.09
C ILE A 61 -12.45 12.41 -8.70
N TYR A 62 -13.23 11.96 -9.67
CA TYR A 62 -14.62 11.52 -9.51
C TYR A 62 -14.78 10.11 -10.08
N VAL A 63 -15.39 9.22 -9.30
CA VAL A 63 -15.63 7.83 -9.71
C VAL A 63 -17.06 7.44 -9.41
N VAL A 64 -17.72 6.82 -10.40
CA VAL A 64 -19.03 6.19 -10.25
C VAL A 64 -18.91 4.71 -10.55
N VAL A 65 -19.39 3.89 -9.62
CA VAL A 65 -19.51 2.44 -9.80
C VAL A 65 -20.98 2.08 -9.76
N SER A 66 -21.51 1.62 -10.90
CA SER A 66 -22.83 1.01 -10.95
C SER A 66 -22.71 -0.50 -10.72
N SER A 67 -23.62 -1.05 -9.92
CA SER A 67 -23.69 -2.46 -9.58
C SER A 67 -25.12 -2.93 -9.78
N LYS A 68 -25.32 -3.87 -10.70
CA LYS A 68 -26.61 -4.50 -10.96
C LYS A 68 -26.57 -5.96 -10.54
N THR A 69 -27.55 -6.39 -9.74
CA THR A 69 -27.70 -7.82 -9.43
C THR A 69 -28.22 -8.55 -10.66
N LYS A 70 -27.75 -9.79 -10.89
CA LYS A 70 -28.14 -10.59 -12.06
C LYS A 70 -29.60 -11.11 -12.01
N SER A 71 -30.38 -10.69 -11.01
CA SER A 71 -31.77 -11.11 -10.84
C SER A 71 -32.70 -10.38 -11.81
N ARG A 72 -33.82 -11.02 -12.17
CA ARG A 72 -34.82 -10.49 -13.10
C ARG A 72 -35.31 -9.08 -12.73
N ASP A 73 -35.43 -8.80 -11.43
CA ASP A 73 -35.86 -7.51 -10.88
C ASP A 73 -34.72 -6.75 -10.16
N GLY A 74 -33.47 -6.98 -10.59
CA GLY A 74 -32.31 -6.40 -9.93
C GLY A 74 -32.25 -4.88 -10.02
N SER A 75 -32.37 -4.19 -8.87
CA SER A 75 -32.13 -2.75 -8.76
C SER A 75 -30.67 -2.40 -9.01
N THR A 76 -30.44 -1.33 -9.75
CA THR A 76 -29.09 -0.77 -9.93
C THR A 76 -28.70 0.04 -8.69
N HIS A 77 -27.58 -0.30 -8.10
CA HIS A 77 -26.97 0.47 -7.01
C HIS A 77 -25.79 1.27 -7.54
N TYR A 78 -25.71 2.53 -7.14
CA TYR A 78 -24.58 3.40 -7.47
C TYR A 78 -23.75 3.66 -6.21
N THR A 79 -22.44 3.62 -6.36
CA THR A 79 -21.49 4.11 -5.36
C THR A 79 -20.63 5.17 -6.02
N THR A 80 -20.51 6.33 -5.39
CA THR A 80 -19.68 7.42 -5.87
C THR A 80 -18.50 7.67 -4.93
N TYR A 81 -17.43 8.23 -5.48
CA TYR A 81 -16.31 8.79 -4.74
C TYR A 81 -15.97 10.14 -5.37
N ASN A 82 -15.89 11.17 -4.56
CA ASN A 82 -15.56 12.53 -4.96
C ASN A 82 -14.48 13.06 -4.00
N THR A 83 -13.40 13.60 -4.58
CA THR A 83 -12.29 14.23 -3.84
C THR A 83 -12.66 15.60 -3.27
N HIS A 84 -13.61 16.32 -3.88
CA HIS A 84 -14.09 17.62 -3.41
C HIS A 84 -15.62 17.57 -3.36
N PRO A 85 -16.20 16.99 -2.29
CA PRO A 85 -17.66 16.78 -2.19
C PRO A 85 -18.45 18.08 -2.01
N ASP A 86 -17.81 19.13 -1.51
CA ASP A 86 -18.43 20.43 -1.24
C ASP A 86 -18.32 21.40 -2.43
N GLU A 87 -17.64 21.00 -3.49
CA GLU A 87 -17.48 21.77 -4.72
C GLU A 87 -18.33 21.18 -5.85
N ASP A 88 -18.99 22.04 -6.62
CA ASP A 88 -19.73 21.64 -7.81
C ASP A 88 -18.82 21.66 -9.04
N TRP A 89 -17.98 20.63 -9.15
CA TRP A 89 -16.95 20.55 -10.20
C TRP A 89 -17.02 19.27 -11.04
N VAL A 90 -17.91 18.33 -10.71
CA VAL A 90 -18.01 17.08 -11.47
C VAL A 90 -18.34 17.47 -12.92
N PRO A 91 -17.46 17.15 -13.89
CA PRO A 91 -17.55 17.76 -15.21
C PRO A 91 -18.87 17.36 -15.88
N PRO A 92 -19.66 18.34 -16.36
CA PRO A 92 -20.87 18.07 -17.11
C PRO A 92 -20.53 17.35 -18.42
N PHE A 93 -21.53 16.71 -19.00
CA PHE A 93 -21.37 15.94 -20.23
C PHE A 93 -20.72 16.77 -21.36
N ASP A 94 -21.11 18.04 -21.49
CA ASP A 94 -20.63 18.93 -22.54
C ASP A 94 -19.13 19.25 -22.38
N GLU A 95 -18.66 19.46 -21.15
CA GLU A 95 -17.23 19.70 -20.87
C GLU A 95 -16.39 18.45 -21.17
N VAL A 96 -16.91 17.26 -20.85
CA VAL A 96 -16.26 15.99 -21.22
C VAL A 96 -16.21 15.81 -22.73
N ALA A 97 -17.24 16.23 -23.46
CA ALA A 97 -17.32 16.15 -24.92
C ALA A 97 -16.40 17.17 -25.62
N GLU A 98 -16.25 18.37 -25.07
CA GLU A 98 -15.40 19.43 -25.60
C GLU A 98 -13.91 19.06 -25.56
N HIS A 99 -13.47 18.44 -24.46
CA HIS A 99 -12.07 18.03 -24.28
C HIS A 99 -11.74 16.68 -24.95
N TRP A 100 -12.55 16.27 -25.93
CA TRP A 100 -12.32 15.10 -26.74
C TRP A 100 -11.36 15.40 -27.91
N PRO A 101 -10.41 14.52 -28.26
CA PRO A 101 -10.19 13.19 -27.69
C PRO A 101 -9.54 13.25 -26.31
N GLN A 102 -10.11 12.44 -25.41
CA GLN A 102 -9.55 12.13 -24.11
C GLN A 102 -8.07 11.75 -24.27
N THR A 103 -7.18 12.46 -23.60
CA THR A 103 -5.72 12.36 -23.84
C THR A 103 -5.18 10.98 -23.56
N ASP A 104 -5.72 10.32 -22.51
CA ASP A 104 -5.38 8.96 -22.11
C ASP A 104 -6.65 8.17 -21.80
N GLN A 105 -6.80 6.99 -22.42
CA GLN A 105 -7.89 6.04 -22.13
C GLN A 105 -7.31 4.72 -21.62
N TRP A 106 -7.71 4.31 -20.42
CA TRP A 106 -7.33 3.03 -19.83
C TRP A 106 -8.48 2.02 -19.92
N LYS A 107 -8.23 0.87 -20.54
CA LYS A 107 -9.15 -0.26 -20.68
C LYS A 107 -8.68 -1.44 -19.82
N PRO A 108 -9.58 -2.39 -19.46
CA PRO A 108 -9.17 -3.60 -18.74
C PRO A 108 -7.97 -4.32 -19.39
N THR A 109 -7.88 -4.32 -20.72
CA THR A 109 -6.80 -4.91 -21.52
C THR A 109 -5.42 -4.31 -21.23
N ASP A 110 -5.34 -3.03 -20.85
CA ASP A 110 -4.07 -2.36 -20.56
C ASP A 110 -3.42 -2.87 -19.27
N PHE A 111 -4.22 -3.49 -18.40
CA PHE A 111 -3.77 -4.11 -17.16
C PHE A 111 -3.40 -5.59 -17.31
N GLU A 112 -3.83 -6.25 -18.40
CA GLU A 112 -3.56 -7.69 -18.64
C GLU A 112 -2.09 -7.96 -18.95
N LYS A 113 -1.44 -7.11 -19.78
CA LYS A 113 -0.03 -7.26 -20.16
C LYS A 113 0.93 -7.16 -18.95
N LYS A 114 0.54 -6.42 -17.92
CA LYS A 114 1.32 -6.27 -16.68
C LYS A 114 1.15 -7.46 -15.72
N GLN A 115 0.13 -8.31 -15.89
CA GLN A 115 -0.05 -9.51 -15.07
C GLN A 115 0.88 -10.66 -15.47
N GLY A 116 1.35 -10.70 -16.73
CA GLY A 116 2.37 -11.67 -17.19
C GLY A 116 3.76 -11.43 -16.57
N LYS A 117 4.03 -10.19 -16.14
CA LYS A 117 5.15 -9.82 -15.26
C LYS A 117 4.67 -9.59 -13.83
N ARG A 118 3.82 -10.47 -13.30
CA ARG A 118 3.88 -10.70 -11.85
C ARG A 118 5.30 -11.13 -11.58
N GLN A 119 6.10 -10.23 -11.03
CA GLN A 119 7.34 -10.58 -10.37
C GLN A 119 7.00 -11.76 -9.48
N ASN A 120 7.51 -12.91 -9.90
CA ASN A 120 7.58 -14.10 -9.09
C ASN A 120 8.54 -13.72 -7.96
N ILE A 121 8.03 -13.02 -6.94
CA ILE A 121 8.61 -13.08 -5.61
C ILE A 121 8.36 -14.53 -5.22
N ARG A 122 9.29 -15.38 -5.65
CA ARG A 122 9.39 -16.78 -5.25
C ARG A 122 9.50 -16.77 -3.74
N ASN A 123 8.36 -16.91 -3.07
CA ASN A 123 8.34 -17.54 -1.75
C ASN A 123 8.54 -19.04 -1.97
N SER A 124 9.74 -19.40 -2.44
CA SER A 124 10.22 -20.76 -2.60
C SER A 124 11.66 -20.77 -2.13
N GLN A 125 11.88 -20.69 -0.83
CA GLN A 125 13.03 -21.34 -0.22
C GLN A 125 12.57 -22.03 1.05
N GLU A 126 12.75 -23.35 1.04
CA GLU A 126 12.83 -24.22 2.20
C GLU A 126 13.79 -23.62 3.25
N PRO A 127 13.61 -23.93 4.55
CA PRO A 127 14.37 -23.30 5.61
C PRO A 127 15.79 -23.90 5.64
N THR A 128 16.70 -23.38 4.84
CA THR A 128 18.12 -23.58 5.09
C THR A 128 18.55 -22.51 6.08
N VAL A 129 18.87 -22.94 7.29
CA VAL A 129 19.42 -22.11 8.35
C VAL A 129 20.76 -21.55 7.87
N ALA A 130 20.73 -20.35 7.29
CA ALA A 130 21.91 -19.51 7.14
C ALA A 130 21.67 -18.29 8.02
N GLN A 131 22.28 -18.31 9.21
CA GLN A 131 22.35 -17.16 10.09
C GLN A 131 23.01 -16.00 9.34
N HIS A 132 22.22 -15.08 8.81
CA HIS A 132 22.71 -13.80 8.36
C HIS A 132 23.03 -12.99 9.62
N GLN A 133 24.25 -13.16 10.15
CA GLN A 133 24.79 -12.23 11.12
C GLN A 133 24.94 -10.90 10.40
N LEU A 134 24.26 -9.86 10.90
CA LEU A 134 24.50 -8.49 10.48
C LEU A 134 25.90 -8.10 11.00
N THR A 135 26.92 -8.27 10.17
CA THR A 135 28.26 -7.77 10.47
C THR A 135 28.23 -6.25 10.31
N ILE A 136 28.06 -5.54 11.42
CA ILE A 136 28.23 -4.09 11.46
C ILE A 136 29.74 -3.83 11.32
N PRO A 137 30.22 -3.15 10.27
CA PRO A 137 31.63 -2.81 10.16
C PRO A 137 32.00 -1.85 11.29
N ALA A 138 33.15 -2.08 11.93
CA ALA A 138 33.68 -1.16 12.93
C ALA A 138 33.89 0.23 12.29
N PRO A 139 33.50 1.33 12.97
CA PRO A 139 33.74 2.66 12.45
C PRO A 139 35.25 2.89 12.28
N PRO A 140 35.67 3.63 11.24
CA PRO A 140 37.08 3.92 11.03
C PRO A 140 37.65 4.65 12.26
N SER A 141 38.81 4.23 12.75
CA SER A 141 39.48 4.93 13.84
C SER A 141 39.92 6.31 13.35
N LEU A 142 39.19 7.34 13.73
CA LEU A 142 39.61 8.72 13.55
C LEU A 142 40.78 8.98 14.51
N GLN A 143 42.01 8.95 13.99
CA GLN A 143 43.17 9.50 14.68
C GLN A 143 43.05 11.04 14.62
N LEU A 144 42.20 11.59 15.48
CA LEU A 144 42.16 13.03 15.66
C LEU A 144 43.44 13.45 16.39
N PRO A 145 44.19 14.44 15.88
CA PRO A 145 45.25 15.05 16.69
C PRO A 145 44.62 15.53 17.99
N LEU A 146 45.29 15.23 19.12
CA LEU A 146 44.85 15.55 20.47
C LEU A 146 44.15 16.91 20.49
N THR A 147 42.88 16.93 20.87
CA THR A 147 42.19 18.18 21.15
C THR A 147 43.01 18.91 22.21
N PRO A 148 43.44 20.16 21.96
CA PRO A 148 44.12 20.92 22.99
C PRO A 148 43.14 21.10 24.16
N ILE A 149 43.51 20.55 25.31
CA ILE A 149 42.79 20.74 26.56
C ILE A 149 42.73 22.25 26.79
N LEU A 150 41.51 22.78 26.97
CA LEU A 150 41.19 24.17 27.35
C LEU A 150 41.70 24.53 28.76
N ALA A 151 42.88 24.08 29.17
CA ALA A 151 43.52 24.43 30.43
C ALA A 151 44.43 25.66 30.31
N HIS A 152 44.79 26.10 29.10
CA HIS A 152 45.77 27.17 28.89
C HIS A 152 45.22 28.60 28.87
N PHE A 153 43.91 28.82 29.04
CA PHE A 153 43.33 30.16 29.05
C PHE A 153 43.02 30.73 30.45
N SER A 154 43.42 30.06 31.55
CA SER A 154 43.11 30.55 32.90
C SER A 154 44.17 31.45 33.57
N SER A 155 45.20 31.90 32.85
CA SER A 155 46.28 32.70 33.46
C SER A 155 46.57 34.04 32.76
N GLN A 156 45.54 34.76 32.32
CA GLN A 156 45.66 36.20 31.99
C GLN A 156 44.45 37.03 32.47
N LEU A 157 44.03 36.83 33.71
CA LEU A 157 43.17 37.78 34.44
C LEU A 157 43.84 38.24 35.74
N SER A 158 44.92 39.00 35.57
CA SER A 158 45.48 39.99 36.50
C SER A 158 46.70 40.56 35.76
N VAL A 159 46.71 41.80 35.29
CA VAL A 159 47.03 42.98 36.11
C VAL A 159 46.45 44.23 35.43
N LEU A 160 45.66 45.01 36.18
CA LEU A 160 45.26 46.38 35.86
C LEU A 160 46.38 47.35 36.29
N PRO A 161 46.75 48.36 35.50
CA PRO A 161 47.74 49.36 35.88
C PRO A 161 47.14 50.44 36.79
N LYS A 162 47.96 50.98 37.69
CA LYS A 162 47.85 52.34 38.23
C LYS A 162 49.10 53.09 37.84
#